data_AF-A0A924Y8W3-F1
#
_entry.id   AF-A0A924Y8W3-F1
#
_cell.length_a   1.000
_cell.length_b   1.000
_cell.length_c   1.000
_cell.angle_alpha   90.00
_cell.angle_beta   90.00
_cell.angle_gamma   90.00
#
_symmetry.space_group_name_H-M   'P 1'
#
loop_
_entity.id
_entity.type
_entity.pdbx_description
1 polymer ?
#
loop_
_entity_poly.entity_id
_entity_poly.type
_entity_poly.pdbx_seq_one_letter_code
_entity_poly.pdbx_strand_id
1 'polypeptide(L)'
;MKPYLGNDEGALLSVMDYCDVLSQALGENIQRVQHPKKWQPGEVDGLYVSISEQAPILYPVEAKALSTGDSVNLAQVQGAYNTVIAKIKDIKIIPLAVQMIAEGMYIAIFEADESGHLVITRSLKIVLEPPIDTWRKKGGKRLADQPTLL
;
A
#
# COMPACT_ATOMS: atom_id res chain seq x y z
N MET A 1 22.84 23.92 1.26
CA MET A 1 21.78 23.18 1.99
C MET A 1 21.71 21.77 1.42
N LYS A 2 21.90 20.73 2.24
CA LYS A 2 21.54 19.36 1.83
C LYS A 2 20.00 19.26 1.89
N PRO A 3 19.32 18.70 0.87
CA PRO A 3 17.90 18.42 1.00
C PRO A 3 17.71 17.39 2.11
N TYR A 4 16.97 17.76 3.16
CA TYR A 4 16.71 16.92 4.33
C TYR A 4 15.74 15.77 4.03
N LEU A 5 15.02 15.85 2.91
CA LEU A 5 14.27 14.76 2.30
C LEU A 5 15.12 14.23 1.16
N GLY A 6 15.74 13.06 1.35
CA GLY A 6 16.52 12.41 0.31
C GLY A 6 15.64 12.15 -0.92
N ASN A 7 16.26 12.14 -2.10
CA ASN A 7 15.65 11.66 -3.36
C ASN A 7 15.30 10.15 -3.32
N ASP A 8 15.11 9.60 -2.13
CA ASP A 8 14.85 8.20 -1.84
C ASP A 8 13.36 8.06 -1.53
N GLU A 9 12.61 7.79 -2.60
CA GLU A 9 11.18 7.55 -2.55
C GLU A 9 10.85 6.36 -1.63
N GLY A 10 11.71 5.34 -1.54
CA GLY A 10 11.52 4.20 -0.62
C GLY A 10 11.58 4.64 0.85
N ALA A 11 12.56 5.50 1.18
CA ALA A 11 12.62 6.11 2.51
C ALA A 11 11.39 7.01 2.77
N LEU A 12 10.94 7.77 1.76
CA LEU A 12 9.73 8.59 1.87
C LEU A 12 8.49 7.71 2.15
N LEU A 13 8.33 6.57 1.47
CA LEU A 13 7.20 5.65 1.65
C LEU A 13 7.22 4.93 3.00
N SER A 14 8.40 4.67 3.56
CA SER A 14 8.51 4.12 4.92
C SER A 14 8.04 5.10 6.00
N VAL A 15 8.11 6.41 5.70
CA VAL A 15 7.72 7.51 6.61
C VAL A 15 6.31 8.03 6.30
N MET A 16 5.87 8.00 5.04
CA MET A 16 4.54 8.43 4.64
C MET A 16 3.51 7.56 5.33
N ASP A 17 2.70 8.22 6.15
CA ASP A 17 1.53 7.62 6.74
C ASP A 17 0.40 7.71 5.70
N TYR A 18 -0.09 6.57 5.23
CA TYR A 18 -1.19 6.56 4.26
C TYR A 18 -2.55 6.85 4.90
N CYS A 19 -2.64 7.14 6.21
CA CYS A 19 -3.90 7.35 6.91
C CYS A 19 -4.87 8.29 6.18
N ASP A 20 -4.45 9.50 5.79
CA ASP A 20 -5.36 10.46 5.15
C ASP A 20 -5.84 9.97 3.77
N VAL A 21 -4.92 9.41 2.97
CA VAL A 21 -5.23 8.89 1.62
C VAL A 21 -6.15 7.68 1.71
N LEU A 22 -5.84 6.72 2.60
CA LEU A 22 -6.66 5.53 2.82
C LEU A 22 -8.02 5.90 3.42
N SER A 23 -8.05 6.86 4.35
CA SER A 23 -9.31 7.33 4.93
C SER A 23 -10.25 7.87 3.86
N GLN A 24 -9.73 8.71 2.95
CA GLN A 24 -10.50 9.23 1.84
C GLN A 24 -10.86 8.15 0.80
N ALA A 25 -9.92 7.27 0.45
CA ALA A 25 -10.10 6.25 -0.57
C ALA A 25 -11.10 5.15 -0.16
N LEU A 26 -11.10 4.79 1.13
CA LEU A 26 -11.95 3.73 1.69
C LEU A 26 -13.22 4.29 2.34
N GLY A 27 -13.28 5.60 2.63
CA GLY A 27 -14.41 6.23 3.32
C GLY A 27 -14.46 5.89 4.80
N GLU A 28 -13.29 5.65 5.42
CA GLU A 28 -13.16 5.21 6.80
C GLU A 28 -12.24 6.14 7.59
N ASN A 29 -12.29 6.09 8.92
CA ASN A 29 -11.32 6.78 9.76
C ASN A 29 -10.14 5.84 10.02
N ILE A 30 -9.04 6.01 9.28
CA ILE A 30 -7.90 5.11 9.33
C ILE A 30 -6.82 5.64 10.29
N GLN A 31 -6.29 4.74 11.12
CA GLN A 31 -5.15 5.01 11.99
C GLN A 31 -4.03 4.01 11.75
N ARG A 32 -2.78 4.49 11.83
CA ARG A 32 -1.60 3.63 11.72
C ARG A 32 -1.37 2.90 13.03
N VAL A 33 -1.23 1.58 12.95
CA VAL A 33 -0.84 0.74 14.08
C VAL A 33 0.66 0.54 14.03
N GLN A 34 1.39 1.21 14.91
CA GLN A 34 2.84 1.09 14.96
C GLN A 34 3.23 -0.26 15.55
N HIS A 35 3.87 -1.10 14.74
CA HIS A 35 4.32 -2.41 15.19
C HIS A 35 5.59 -2.29 16.06
N PRO A 36 5.64 -2.81 17.29
CA PRO A 36 6.75 -2.58 18.23
C PRO A 36 8.07 -3.28 17.86
N LYS A 37 8.10 -4.08 16.79
CA LYS A 37 9.31 -4.70 16.25
C LYS A 37 9.15 -4.95 14.76
N LYS A 38 10.18 -4.62 13.97
CA LYS A 38 10.38 -5.16 12.62
C LYS A 38 10.33 -6.68 12.70
N TRP A 39 9.21 -7.29 12.35
CA TRP A 39 9.12 -8.74 12.25
C TRP A 39 9.91 -9.17 11.02
N GLN A 40 10.81 -10.14 11.19
CA GLN A 40 11.66 -10.65 10.12
C GLN A 40 10.84 -11.31 9.00
N PRO A 41 11.50 -11.80 7.93
CA PRO A 41 11.16 -11.50 6.53
C PRO A 41 9.70 -11.85 6.15
N GLY A 42 9.06 -10.97 5.36
CA GLY A 42 7.60 -10.94 5.17
C GLY A 42 6.95 -9.72 5.84
N GLU A 43 7.74 -8.66 6.01
CA GLU A 43 7.38 -7.41 6.68
C GLU A 43 6.25 -6.72 5.91
N VAL A 44 5.18 -6.35 6.60
CA VAL A 44 4.18 -5.43 6.05
C VAL A 44 4.78 -4.03 6.04
N ASP A 45 4.77 -3.36 4.89
CA ASP A 45 5.24 -1.99 4.75
C ASP A 45 4.43 -1.02 5.63
N GLY A 46 3.16 -1.35 5.88
CA GLY A 46 2.34 -0.67 6.88
C GLY A 46 1.22 -1.53 7.43
N LEU A 47 0.75 -1.19 8.63
CA LEU A 47 -0.43 -1.78 9.24
C LEU A 47 -1.35 -0.66 9.71
N TYR A 48 -2.60 -0.70 9.26
CA TYR A 48 -3.59 0.34 9.53
C TYR A 48 -4.88 -0.27 10.04
N VAL A 49 -5.65 0.48 10.81
CA VAL A 49 -6.94 0.05 11.34
C VAL A 49 -8.00 1.09 11.04
N SER A 50 -9.19 0.67 10.61
CA SER A 50 -10.35 1.55 10.60
C SER A 50 -11.00 1.60 11.97
N ILE A 51 -11.20 2.82 12.45
CA ILE A 51 -12.00 3.10 13.64
C ILE A 51 -13.38 3.52 13.17
N SER A 52 -14.29 2.55 13.09
CA SER A 52 -15.70 2.79 12.83
C SER A 52 -16.54 2.45 14.06
N GLU A 53 -17.81 2.88 14.07
CA GLU A 53 -18.79 2.40 15.06
C GLU A 53 -19.16 0.92 14.83
N GLN A 54 -18.85 0.37 13.64
CA GLN A 54 -18.92 -1.06 13.38
C GLN A 54 -17.67 -1.79 13.89
N ALA A 55 -17.56 -3.08 13.58
CA ALA A 55 -16.36 -3.84 13.88
C ALA A 55 -15.15 -3.26 13.13
N PRO A 56 -13.99 -3.08 13.80
CA PRO A 56 -12.79 -2.54 13.17
C PRO A 56 -12.28 -3.47 12.06
N ILE A 57 -11.64 -2.88 11.05
CA ILE A 57 -10.98 -3.62 9.97
C ILE A 57 -9.49 -3.31 10.02
N LEU A 58 -8.67 -4.35 9.87
CA LEU A 58 -7.23 -4.24 9.84
C LEU A 58 -6.71 -4.37 8.40
N TYR A 59 -5.87 -3.43 8.00
CA TYR A 59 -5.33 -3.29 6.66
C TYR A 59 -3.81 -3.46 6.67
N PRO A 60 -3.30 -4.70 6.50
CA PRO A 60 -1.90 -4.89 6.17
C PRO A 60 -1.65 -4.38 4.74
N VAL A 61 -0.64 -3.51 4.60
CA VAL A 61 -0.29 -2.85 3.35
C VAL A 61 1.08 -3.33 2.91
N GLU A 62 1.16 -3.77 1.65
CA GLU A 62 2.39 -3.88 0.87
C GLU A 62 2.48 -2.67 -0.07
N ALA A 63 3.59 -1.95 -0.08
CA ALA A 63 3.79 -0.75 -0.88
C ALA A 63 5.02 -0.88 -1.80
N LYS A 64 4.92 -0.34 -3.01
CA LYS A 64 6.03 -0.27 -3.97
C LYS A 64 6.19 1.14 -4.52
N ALA A 65 7.43 1.60 -4.48
CA ALA A 65 7.85 2.87 -5.05
C ALA A 65 7.83 2.84 -6.58
N LEU A 66 7.61 3.98 -7.21
CA LEU A 66 7.74 4.13 -8.65
C LEU A 66 9.21 3.96 -9.10
N SER A 67 10.15 4.44 -8.29
CA SER A 67 11.58 4.45 -8.59
C SER A 67 12.24 3.08 -8.64
N THR A 68 11.76 2.10 -7.87
CA THR A 68 12.34 0.75 -7.84
C THR A 68 12.04 -0.02 -9.13
N GLY A 69 10.94 0.30 -9.82
CA GLY A 69 10.49 -0.44 -10.99
C GLY A 69 9.94 -1.83 -10.67
N ASP A 70 9.82 -2.16 -9.38
CA ASP A 70 9.20 -3.39 -8.90
C ASP A 70 7.68 -3.24 -8.91
N SER A 71 6.99 -4.32 -9.27
CA SER A 71 5.54 -4.41 -9.10
C SER A 71 5.20 -5.07 -7.77
N VAL A 72 4.03 -4.74 -7.23
CA VAL A 72 3.45 -5.49 -6.11
C VAL A 72 3.43 -6.98 -6.44
N ASN A 73 3.97 -7.79 -5.54
CA ASN A 73 3.96 -9.24 -5.66
C ASN A 73 2.88 -9.85 -4.75
N LEU A 74 1.94 -10.58 -5.34
CA LEU A 74 0.85 -11.25 -4.60
C LEU A 74 1.38 -12.18 -3.48
N ALA A 75 2.54 -12.82 -3.66
CA ALA A 75 3.14 -13.66 -2.64
C ALA A 75 3.55 -12.87 -1.38
N GLN A 76 3.96 -11.61 -1.53
CA GLN A 76 4.27 -10.73 -0.39
C GLN A 76 3.00 -10.34 0.36
N VAL A 77 1.96 -9.95 -0.39
CA VAL A 77 0.63 -9.62 0.18
C VAL A 77 0.03 -10.82 0.92
N GLN A 78 0.12 -12.02 0.33
CA GLN A 78 -0.33 -13.26 0.97
C GLN A 78 0.48 -13.61 2.22
N GLY A 79 1.81 -13.45 2.17
CA GLY A 79 2.68 -13.67 3.32
C GLY A 79 2.38 -12.72 4.48
N ALA A 80 2.17 -11.44 4.16
CA ALA A 80 1.71 -10.41 5.09
C ALA A 80 0.37 -10.79 5.73
N TYR A 81 -0.64 -11.11 4.92
CA TYR A 81 -1.95 -11.54 5.39
C TYR A 81 -1.85 -12.75 6.33
N ASN A 82 -1.15 -13.81 5.91
CA ASN A 82 -0.97 -15.02 6.70
C ASN A 82 -0.29 -14.73 8.05
N THR A 83 0.65 -13.79 8.08
CA THR A 83 1.34 -13.37 9.31
C THR A 83 0.39 -12.67 10.27
N VAL A 84 -0.50 -11.81 9.76
CA VAL A 84 -1.45 -11.05 10.58
C VAL A 84 -2.57 -11.94 11.09
N ILE A 85 -3.21 -12.75 10.23
CA ILE A 85 -4.32 -13.64 10.64
C ILE A 85 -3.88 -14.67 11.70
N ALA A 86 -2.61 -15.10 11.66
CA ALA A 86 -2.07 -16.06 12.63
C ALA A 86 -1.94 -15.48 14.05
N LYS A 87 -1.90 -14.15 14.18
CA LYS A 87 -1.55 -13.47 15.43
C LYS A 87 -2.68 -12.58 15.97
N ILE A 88 -3.51 -12.04 15.08
CA ILE A 88 -4.63 -11.17 15.44
C ILE A 88 -5.90 -11.89 15.01
N LYS A 89 -6.73 -12.24 16.00
CA LYS A 89 -7.99 -12.95 15.82
C LYS A 89 -9.17 -11.99 15.99
N ASP A 90 -10.33 -12.40 15.51
CA ASP A 90 -11.62 -11.73 15.74
C ASP A 90 -11.71 -10.30 15.19
N ILE A 91 -10.88 -9.97 14.18
CA ILE A 91 -10.94 -8.74 13.42
C ILE A 91 -10.98 -9.07 11.93
N LYS A 92 -11.76 -8.32 11.13
CA LYS A 92 -11.72 -8.47 9.67
C LYS A 92 -10.37 -7.97 9.19
N ILE A 93 -9.69 -8.75 8.36
CA ILE A 93 -8.40 -8.39 7.80
C ILE A 93 -8.57 -8.28 6.28
N ILE A 94 -8.30 -7.09 5.74
CA ILE A 94 -8.39 -6.79 4.30
C ILE A 94 -7.02 -6.32 3.85
N PRO A 95 -6.21 -7.17 3.20
CA PRO A 95 -4.92 -6.74 2.69
C PRO A 95 -5.06 -5.72 1.59
N LEU A 96 -4.13 -4.79 1.55
CA LEU A 96 -4.02 -3.78 0.52
C LEU A 96 -2.65 -3.88 -0.14
N ALA A 97 -2.62 -3.57 -1.43
CA ALA A 97 -1.36 -3.27 -2.09
C ALA A 97 -1.39 -1.87 -2.70
N VAL A 98 -0.32 -1.13 -2.50
CA VAL A 98 -0.16 0.25 -2.96
C VAL A 98 0.99 0.32 -3.95
N GLN A 99 0.71 0.79 -5.16
CA GLN A 99 1.72 1.03 -6.19
C GLN A 99 1.77 2.52 -6.51
N MET A 100 2.90 3.15 -6.24
CA MET A 100 3.09 4.57 -6.57
C MET A 100 3.20 4.77 -8.08
N ILE A 101 2.60 5.87 -8.56
CA ILE A 101 2.64 6.32 -9.95
C ILE A 101 2.97 7.81 -9.99
N ALA A 102 3.33 8.33 -11.16
CA ALA A 102 3.81 9.71 -11.27
C ALA A 102 2.77 10.75 -10.82
N GLU A 103 1.49 10.45 -10.98
CA GLU A 103 0.35 11.29 -10.63
C GLU A 103 -0.31 10.94 -9.29
N GLY A 104 0.18 9.94 -8.55
CA GLY A 104 -0.44 9.48 -7.31
C GLY A 104 -0.15 8.02 -6.99
N MET A 105 -1.19 7.19 -6.82
CA MET A 105 -1.03 5.76 -6.53
C MET A 105 -2.19 4.91 -7.02
N TYR A 106 -1.91 3.63 -7.30
CA TYR A 106 -2.92 2.59 -7.39
C TYR A 106 -3.03 1.85 -6.05
N ILE A 107 -4.25 1.50 -5.67
CA ILE A 107 -4.55 0.69 -4.49
C ILE A 107 -5.35 -0.53 -4.94
N ALA A 108 -4.83 -1.73 -4.72
CA ALA A 108 -5.57 -2.98 -4.88
C ALA A 108 -6.07 -3.45 -3.50
N ILE A 109 -7.34 -3.84 -3.44
CA ILE A 109 -8.03 -4.33 -2.25
C ILE A 109 -8.24 -5.83 -2.44
N PHE A 110 -7.82 -6.61 -1.45
CA PHE A 110 -7.89 -8.06 -1.50
C PHE A 110 -8.89 -8.60 -0.48
N GLU A 111 -9.63 -9.64 -0.86
CA GLU A 111 -10.33 -10.50 0.08
C GLU A 111 -9.85 -11.94 -0.11
N ALA A 112 -9.90 -12.71 0.97
CA ALA A 112 -9.59 -14.13 0.91
C ALA A 112 -10.80 -14.90 0.36
N ASP A 113 -10.55 -15.80 -0.59
CA ASP A 113 -11.54 -16.77 -1.04
C ASP A 113 -11.79 -17.86 0.03
N GLU A 114 -12.68 -18.80 -0.27
CA GLU A 114 -13.00 -19.93 0.64
C GLU A 114 -11.78 -20.81 0.98
N SER A 115 -10.75 -20.78 0.15
CA SER A 115 -9.49 -21.51 0.35
C SER A 115 -8.42 -20.69 1.08
N GLY A 116 -8.69 -19.43 1.41
CA GLY A 116 -7.76 -18.52 2.06
C GLY A 116 -6.78 -17.82 1.09
N HIS A 117 -6.97 -17.95 -0.23
CA HIS A 117 -6.15 -17.24 -1.21
C HIS A 117 -6.68 -15.84 -1.45
N LEU A 118 -5.77 -14.87 -1.51
CA LEU A 118 -6.13 -13.50 -1.78
C LEU A 118 -6.46 -13.27 -3.26
N VAL A 119 -7.64 -12.71 -3.50
CA VAL A 119 -8.08 -12.24 -4.81
C VAL A 119 -8.32 -10.74 -4.77
N ILE A 120 -8.00 -10.04 -5.86
CA ILE A 120 -8.31 -8.61 -5.97
C ILE A 120 -9.82 -8.48 -6.18
N THR A 121 -10.50 -7.82 -5.26
CA THR A 121 -11.94 -7.56 -5.35
C THR A 121 -12.22 -6.15 -5.88
N ARG A 122 -11.29 -5.22 -5.68
CA ARG A 122 -11.41 -3.84 -6.12
C ARG A 122 -10.04 -3.22 -6.34
N SER A 123 -9.97 -2.31 -7.30
CA SER A 123 -8.80 -1.47 -7.54
C SER A 123 -9.20 -0.01 -7.62
N LEU A 124 -8.37 0.87 -7.08
CA LEU A 124 -8.56 2.31 -7.05
C LEU A 124 -7.35 2.99 -7.67
N LYS A 125 -7.59 4.07 -8.42
CA LYS A 125 -6.57 5.02 -8.82
C LYS A 125 -6.78 6.31 -8.03
N ILE A 126 -5.81 6.67 -7.21
CA ILE A 126 -5.80 7.92 -6.47
C ILE A 126 -4.86 8.88 -7.19
N VAL A 127 -5.39 10.04 -7.58
CA VAL A 127 -4.62 11.13 -8.16
C VAL A 127 -4.37 12.15 -7.05
N LEU A 128 -3.11 12.56 -6.90
CA LEU A 128 -2.71 13.59 -5.94
C LEU A 128 -2.56 14.92 -6.67
N GLU A 129 -3.17 15.98 -6.12
CA GLU A 129 -3.06 17.35 -6.65
C GLU A 129 -2.42 18.29 -5.62
N PRO A 130 -1.30 18.96 -5.94
CA PRO A 130 -0.55 18.86 -7.20
C PRO A 130 0.19 17.49 -7.33
N PRO A 131 0.48 17.04 -8.56
CA PRO A 131 1.25 15.82 -8.77
C PRO A 131 2.66 15.93 -8.18
N ILE A 132 3.21 14.80 -7.75
CA ILE A 132 4.52 14.77 -7.08
C ILE A 132 5.64 14.78 -8.13
N ASP A 133 6.04 15.99 -8.53
CA ASP A 133 7.01 16.22 -9.62
C ASP A 133 8.39 15.57 -9.38
N THR A 134 8.78 15.35 -8.12
CA THR A 134 10.06 14.72 -7.77
C THR A 134 10.14 13.23 -8.12
N TRP A 135 9.00 12.56 -8.37
CA TRP A 135 8.96 11.15 -8.75
C TRP A 135 9.05 10.92 -10.27
N ARG A 136 9.01 11.99 -11.07
CA ARG A 136 9.27 11.90 -12.51
C ARG A 136 10.75 11.59 -12.72
N LYS A 137 11.07 10.33 -13.09
CA LYS A 137 12.42 9.91 -13.49
C LYS A 137 13.04 10.96 -14.42
N LYS A 138 14.11 11.64 -13.96
CA LYS A 138 14.95 12.47 -14.85
C LYS A 138 15.55 11.55 -15.93
N GLY A 139 14.97 11.57 -17.13
CA GLY A 139 15.53 10.93 -18.32
C GLY A 139 14.88 9.63 -18.81
N GLY A 140 13.76 9.18 -18.25
CA GLY A 140 13.02 8.03 -18.79
C GLY A 140 12.25 8.41 -20.06
N LYS A 141 12.59 7.82 -21.21
CA LYS A 141 11.72 7.89 -22.42
C LYS A 141 10.28 7.57 -22.02
N ARG A 142 9.32 8.35 -22.53
CA ARG A 142 7.89 8.01 -22.48
C ARG A 142 7.74 6.54 -22.90
N LEU A 143 7.36 5.68 -21.97
CA LEU A 143 6.80 4.38 -22.34
C LEU A 143 5.46 4.71 -23.00
N ALA A 144 5.51 4.82 -24.32
CA ALA A 144 4.33 4.81 -25.16
C ALA A 144 3.59 3.49 -24.91
N ASP A 145 2.29 3.60 -24.66
CA ASP A 145 1.26 2.63 -25.02
C ASP A 145 1.71 1.16 -24.96
N GLN A 146 1.74 0.58 -23.76
CA GLN A 146 1.58 -0.87 -23.63
C GLN A 146 0.15 -1.16 -23.19
N PRO A 147 -0.56 -2.07 -23.87
CA PRO A 147 -1.96 -2.33 -23.60
C PRO A 147 -2.11 -2.92 -22.20
N THR A 148 -3.06 -2.37 -21.46
CA THR A 148 -3.55 -2.89 -20.19
C THR A 148 -3.94 -4.35 -20.36
N LEU A 149 -3.13 -5.27 -19.85
CA LEU A 149 -3.59 -6.63 -19.56
C LEU A 149 -4.16 -6.59 -18.14
N LEU A 150 -5.47 -6.43 -18.09
CA LEU A 150 -6.32 -6.91 -16.99
C LEU A 150 -6.42 -8.44 -17.08
#